data_AF-A0A8H3DF75-F1
#
_entry.id   AF-A0A8H3DF75-F1
#
_cell.length_a   1.000
_cell.length_b   1.000
_cell.length_c   1.000
_cell.angle_alpha   90.00
_cell.angle_beta   90.00
_cell.angle_gamma   90.00
#
_symmetry.space_group_name_H-M   'P 1'
#
loop_
_entity.id
_entity.type
_entity.pdbx_description
1 polymer ?
#
loop_
_entity_poly.entity_id
_entity_poly.type
_entity_poly.pdbx_seq_one_letter_code
_entity_poly.pdbx_strand_id
1 'polypeptide(L)'
;MRSVVQECWRQAAFIYLYMAVCGDSSDTPRVREAFKRYMRLLNGTEPGRLPDEFLIFSFVLVGPAAQRLRDRKIIKQRALGLHTRDRTHIATSWIILVIDDIWARADADQRPVMWFDVSVSRKKFLNV
;
A
#
# COMPACT_ATOMS: atom_id res chain seq x y z
N MET A 1 3.87 -17.37 10.77
CA MET A 1 3.97 -15.89 10.72
C MET A 1 5.05 -15.40 9.76
N ARG A 2 6.32 -15.83 9.92
CA ARG A 2 7.43 -15.46 9.03
C ARG A 2 7.16 -15.72 7.54
N SER A 3 6.62 -16.89 7.20
CA SER A 3 6.27 -17.26 5.82
C SER A 3 5.21 -16.35 5.20
N VAL A 4 4.21 -15.95 5.98
CA VAL A 4 3.12 -15.06 5.49
C VAL A 4 3.64 -13.65 5.23
N VAL A 5 4.49 -13.11 6.13
CA VAL A 5 5.12 -11.80 5.93
C VAL A 5 6.02 -11.81 4.69
N GLN A 6 6.83 -12.85 4.50
CA GLN A 6 7.65 -13.00 3.29
C GLN A 6 6.80 -13.05 2.02
N GLU A 7 5.68 -13.78 2.06
CA GLU A 7 4.79 -13.89 0.93
C GLU A 7 4.04 -12.57 0.65
N CYS A 8 3.65 -11.80 1.66
CA CYS A 8 3.16 -10.43 1.50
C CYS A 8 4.21 -9.55 0.82
N TRP A 9 5.47 -9.59 1.27
CA TRP A 9 6.56 -8.85 0.64
C TRP A 9 6.81 -9.28 -0.80
N ARG A 10 6.68 -10.58 -1.11
CA ARG A 10 6.78 -11.08 -2.49
C ARG A 10 5.69 -10.49 -3.38
N GLN A 11 4.44 -10.43 -2.92
CA GLN A 11 3.35 -9.80 -3.68
C GLN A 11 3.56 -8.28 -3.81
N ALA A 12 4.05 -7.60 -2.76
CA ALA A 12 4.38 -6.19 -2.82
C ALA A 12 5.51 -5.90 -3.83
N ALA A 13 6.53 -6.76 -3.90
CA ALA A 13 7.60 -6.67 -4.89
C ALA A 13 7.08 -6.85 -6.32
N PHE A 14 6.13 -7.77 -6.56
CA PHE A 14 5.50 -7.89 -7.88
C PHE A 14 4.70 -6.65 -8.27
N ILE A 15 3.93 -6.07 -7.35
CA ILE A 15 3.18 -4.83 -7.62
C ILE A 15 4.15 -3.70 -7.97
N TYR A 16 5.23 -3.55 -7.22
CA TYR A 16 6.28 -2.59 -7.53
C TYR A 16 6.90 -2.86 -8.91
N LEU A 17 7.29 -4.09 -9.21
CA LEU A 17 7.87 -4.46 -10.50
C LEU A 17 6.93 -4.10 -11.65
N TYR A 18 5.65 -4.49 -11.55
CA TYR A 18 4.69 -4.25 -12.63
C TYR A 18 4.39 -2.76 -12.80
N MET A 19 4.12 -2.03 -11.72
CA MET A 19 3.72 -0.62 -11.83
C MET A 19 4.91 0.33 -12.02
N ALA A 20 5.98 0.15 -11.25
CA ALA A 20 7.12 1.08 -11.23
C ALA A 20 8.11 0.82 -12.35
N VAL A 21 8.41 -0.45 -12.62
CA VAL A 21 9.45 -0.84 -13.58
C VAL A 21 8.84 -1.09 -14.95
N CYS A 22 7.74 -1.85 -15.04
CA CYS A 22 7.08 -2.10 -16.33
C CYS A 22 6.12 -0.98 -16.77
N GLY A 23 5.78 -0.05 -15.88
CA GLY A 23 4.92 1.10 -16.21
C GLY A 23 3.42 0.79 -16.24
N ASP A 24 2.98 -0.34 -15.68
CA ASP A 24 1.57 -0.70 -15.67
C ASP A 24 0.73 0.20 -14.77
N SER A 25 -0.53 0.37 -15.16
CA SER A 25 -1.56 0.93 -14.29
C SER A 25 -2.05 -0.09 -13.27
N SER A 26 -2.70 0.39 -12.21
CA SER A 26 -3.30 -0.47 -11.18
C SER A 26 -4.41 -1.38 -11.69
N ASP A 27 -4.95 -1.17 -12.90
CA ASP A 27 -6.03 -1.97 -13.47
C ASP A 27 -5.56 -3.14 -14.35
N THR A 28 -4.26 -3.24 -14.60
CA THR A 28 -3.73 -4.36 -15.36
C THR A 28 -3.96 -5.70 -14.63
N PRO A 29 -4.26 -6.80 -15.36
CA PRO A 29 -4.62 -8.07 -14.74
C PRO A 29 -3.57 -8.61 -13.76
N ARG A 30 -2.27 -8.44 -14.07
CA ARG A 30 -1.17 -8.92 -13.21
C ARG A 30 -1.04 -8.12 -11.91
N VAL A 31 -1.27 -6.81 -11.95
CA VAL A 31 -1.30 -5.97 -10.74
C VAL A 31 -2.48 -6.35 -9.85
N ARG A 32 -3.67 -6.50 -10.45
CA ARG A 32 -4.88 -6.91 -9.73
C ARG A 32 -4.74 -8.28 -9.07
N GLU A 33 -4.13 -9.24 -9.75
CA GLU A 33 -3.93 -10.58 -9.20
C GLU A 33 -2.89 -10.58 -8.07
N ALA A 34 -1.77 -9.88 -8.22
CA ALA A 34 -0.78 -9.72 -7.14
C ALA A 34 -1.39 -9.02 -5.91
N PHE A 35 -2.16 -7.96 -6.12
CA PHE A 35 -2.88 -7.24 -5.06
C PHE A 35 -3.92 -8.11 -4.35
N LYS A 36 -4.69 -8.89 -5.12
CA LYS A 36 -5.67 -9.83 -4.56
C LYS A 36 -4.99 -10.89 -3.67
N ARG A 37 -3.84 -11.41 -4.09
CA ARG A 37 -3.04 -12.35 -3.28
C ARG A 37 -2.53 -11.68 -2.01
N TYR A 38 -2.00 -10.46 -2.12
CA TYR A 38 -1.58 -9.66 -0.96
C TYR A 38 -2.71 -9.49 0.05
N MET A 39 -3.90 -9.05 -0.41
CA MET A 39 -5.05 -8.82 0.47
C MET A 39 -5.55 -10.12 1.12
N ARG A 40 -5.50 -11.26 0.43
CA ARG A 40 -5.83 -12.57 1.02
C ARG A 40 -4.89 -12.92 2.17
N LEU A 41 -3.58 -12.70 1.99
CA LEU A 41 -2.58 -12.96 3.02
C LEU A 41 -2.76 -12.01 4.20
N LEU A 42 -2.91 -10.70 3.93
CA LEU A 42 -3.11 -9.68 4.95
C LEU A 42 -4.36 -9.97 5.80
N ASN A 43 -5.49 -10.30 5.15
CA ASN A 43 -6.73 -10.63 5.86
C ASN A 43 -6.66 -11.96 6.61
N GLY A 44 -5.82 -12.89 6.17
CA GLY A 44 -5.55 -14.15 6.87
C GLY A 44 -4.60 -14.03 8.06
N THR A 45 -4.00 -12.86 8.28
CA THR A 45 -3.20 -12.57 9.47
C THR A 45 -4.02 -11.84 10.52
N GLU A 46 -3.93 -12.27 11.77
CA GLU A 46 -4.52 -11.51 12.88
C GLU A 46 -3.96 -10.08 12.90
N PRO A 47 -4.84 -9.05 12.95
CA PRO A 47 -4.41 -7.67 13.17
C PRO A 47 -3.57 -7.57 14.44
N GLY A 48 -2.40 -6.94 14.35
CA GLY A 48 -1.51 -6.93 15.49
C GLY A 48 -0.14 -6.32 15.19
N ARG A 49 0.56 -5.98 16.27
CA ARG A 49 1.79 -5.20 16.22
C ARG A 49 2.91 -5.89 15.43
N LEU A 50 3.23 -7.15 15.74
CA LEU A 50 4.32 -7.87 15.07
C LEU A 50 4.17 -7.99 13.54
N PRO A 51 3.07 -8.52 12.97
CA PRO A 51 2.97 -8.67 11.53
C PRO A 51 2.86 -7.33 10.82
N ASP A 52 2.11 -6.38 11.40
CA ASP A 52 1.86 -5.08 10.77
C ASP A 52 3.10 -4.16 10.83
N GLU A 53 3.94 -4.23 11.88
CA GLU A 53 5.24 -3.52 11.95
C GLU A 53 6.16 -3.92 10.79
N PHE A 54 6.18 -5.20 10.39
CA PHE A 54 6.96 -5.66 9.24
C PHE A 54 6.30 -5.35 7.89
N LEU A 55 5.05 -4.91 7.85
CA LEU A 55 4.28 -4.62 6.63
C LEU A 55 3.98 -3.13 6.42
N ILE A 56 4.38 -2.27 7.36
CA ILE A 56 4.10 -0.83 7.26
C ILE A 56 4.64 -0.22 5.95
N PHE A 57 5.85 -0.61 5.55
CA PHE A 57 6.45 -0.15 4.29
C PHE A 57 5.83 -0.83 3.06
N SER A 58 5.33 -2.06 3.18
CA SER A 58 4.66 -2.70 2.05
C SER A 58 3.33 -2.02 1.72
N PHE A 59 2.67 -1.35 2.67
CA PHE A 59 1.46 -0.55 2.39
C PHE A 59 1.70 0.59 1.40
N VAL A 60 2.88 1.22 1.38
CA VAL A 60 3.23 2.23 0.36
C VAL A 60 3.33 1.59 -1.02
N LEU A 61 3.87 0.37 -1.10
CA LEU A 61 4.05 -0.34 -2.37
C LEU A 61 2.72 -0.86 -2.92
N VAL A 62 1.81 -1.32 -2.04
CA VAL A 62 0.54 -1.92 -2.46
C VAL A 62 -0.63 -0.94 -2.51
N GLY A 63 -0.56 0.17 -1.78
CA GLY A 63 -1.59 1.22 -1.76
C GLY A 63 -2.01 1.69 -3.15
N PRO A 64 -1.08 1.93 -4.10
CA PRO A 64 -1.40 2.26 -5.50
C PRO A 64 -2.29 1.22 -6.20
N ALA A 65 -2.16 -0.06 -5.86
CA ALA A 65 -2.95 -1.14 -6.46
C ALA A 65 -4.36 -1.27 -5.84
N ALA A 66 -4.65 -0.56 -4.74
CA ALA A 66 -5.93 -0.62 -4.04
C ALA A 66 -7.01 0.22 -4.75
N GLN A 67 -7.76 -0.41 -5.65
CA GLN A 67 -8.84 0.27 -6.39
C GLN A 67 -10.15 0.38 -5.61
N ARG A 68 -10.44 -0.58 -4.73
CA ARG A 68 -11.74 -0.66 -4.03
C ARG A 68 -11.68 0.05 -2.69
N LEU A 69 -12.67 0.88 -2.40
CA LEU A 69 -12.80 1.60 -1.11
C LEU A 69 -12.65 0.68 0.11
N ARG A 70 -13.17 -0.55 0.04
CA ARG A 70 -13.04 -1.55 1.12
C ARG A 70 -11.58 -1.94 1.38
N ASP A 71 -10.78 -2.13 0.33
CA ASP A 71 -9.39 -2.58 0.44
C ASP A 71 -8.52 -1.40 0.93
N ARG A 72 -8.81 -0.19 0.44
CA ARG A 72 -8.25 1.07 0.92
C ARG A 72 -8.49 1.25 2.43
N LYS A 73 -9.71 0.99 2.92
CA LYS A 73 -10.08 1.05 4.33
C LYS A 73 -9.29 0.06 5.19
N ILE A 74 -9.11 -1.17 4.73
CA ILE A 74 -8.33 -2.20 5.44
C ILE A 74 -6.87 -1.75 5.59
N ILE A 75 -6.23 -1.31 4.50
CA ILE A 75 -4.85 -0.81 4.51
C ILE A 75 -4.69 0.35 5.49
N LYS A 76 -5.62 1.31 5.46
CA LYS A 76 -5.64 2.43 6.41
C LYS A 76 -5.77 1.99 7.86
N GLN A 77 -6.71 1.10 8.16
CA GLN A 77 -6.94 0.61 9.52
C GLN A 77 -5.71 -0.12 10.06
N ARG A 78 -5.04 -0.92 9.22
CA ARG A 78 -3.80 -1.61 9.59
C ARG A 78 -2.67 -0.62 9.86
N ALA A 79 -2.48 0.37 8.99
CA ALA A 79 -1.47 1.41 9.19
C ALA A 79 -1.75 2.24 10.47
N LEU A 80 -3.00 2.67 10.68
CA LEU A 80 -3.40 3.45 11.86
C LEU A 80 -3.28 2.65 13.16
N GLY A 81 -3.57 1.35 13.15
CA GLY A 81 -3.43 0.48 14.32
C GLY A 81 -2.00 0.40 14.88
N LEU A 82 -0.99 0.70 14.05
CA LEU A 82 0.40 0.82 14.48
C LEU A 82 0.71 2.18 15.11
N HIS A 83 0.00 3.24 14.69
CA HIS A 83 0.20 4.60 15.16
C HIS A 83 -0.22 4.79 16.63
N THR A 84 -1.28 4.10 17.05
CA THR A 84 -1.90 4.29 18.37
C THR A 84 -1.19 3.61 19.54
N ARG A 85 -0.16 2.78 19.31
CA ARG A 85 0.32 1.85 20.36
C ARG A 85 1.80 1.95 20.80
N ASP A 86 2.71 2.60 20.07
CA ASP A 86 4.03 3.07 20.58
C ASP A 86 4.93 3.71 19.50
N ARG A 87 5.61 4.82 19.84
CA ARG A 87 6.82 5.49 19.26
C ARG A 87 7.05 5.61 17.73
N THR A 88 6.16 5.15 16.86
CA THR A 88 6.34 5.24 15.39
C THR A 88 5.47 6.35 14.79
N HIS A 89 5.54 7.55 15.36
CA HIS A 89 4.58 8.61 15.06
C HIS A 89 4.82 9.27 13.69
N ILE A 90 6.09 9.36 13.26
CA ILE A 90 6.46 10.12 12.06
C ILE A 90 6.30 9.26 10.80
N ALA A 91 6.80 8.01 10.81
CA ALA A 91 6.78 7.16 9.62
C ALA A 91 5.35 6.78 9.17
N THR A 92 4.48 6.49 10.14
CA THR A 92 3.10 6.05 9.89
C THR A 92 2.22 7.19 9.37
N SER A 93 2.48 8.43 9.81
CA SER A 93 1.71 9.61 9.43
C SER A 93 1.90 9.95 7.94
N TRP A 94 3.13 9.97 7.44
CA TRP A 94 3.37 10.30 6.03
C TRP A 94 2.89 9.21 5.07
N ILE A 95 2.95 7.93 5.46
CA ILE A 95 2.48 6.81 4.62
C ILE A 95 0.99 6.98 4.31
N ILE A 96 0.19 7.31 5.32
CA ILE A 96 -1.25 7.51 5.16
C ILE A 96 -1.50 8.74 4.28
N LEU A 97 -0.79 9.84 4.50
CA LEU A 97 -0.91 11.06 3.69
C LEU A 97 -0.57 10.81 2.21
N VAL A 98 0.51 10.08 1.94
CA VAL A 98 0.92 9.73 0.57
C VAL A 98 -0.15 8.87 -0.11
N ILE A 99 -0.62 7.82 0.56
CA ILE A 99 -1.63 6.91 0.01
C ILE A 99 -2.95 7.64 -0.24
N ASP A 100 -3.36 8.53 0.66
CA ASP A 100 -4.58 9.33 0.49
C ASP A 100 -4.52 10.31 -0.66
N ASP A 101 -3.39 11.01 -0.83
CA ASP A 101 -3.21 11.92 -1.95
C ASP A 101 -3.21 11.18 -3.30
N ILE A 102 -2.61 9.99 -3.35
CA ILE A 102 -2.65 9.14 -4.56
C ILE A 102 -4.09 8.75 -4.91
N TRP A 103 -4.86 8.27 -3.93
CA TRP A 103 -6.24 7.87 -4.16
C TRP A 103 -7.14 9.04 -4.53
N ALA A 104 -7.02 10.16 -3.81
CA ALA A 104 -7.82 11.36 -4.09
C ALA A 104 -7.58 11.89 -5.51
N ARG A 105 -6.32 11.94 -5.97
CA ARG A 105 -5.99 12.38 -7.32
C ARG A 105 -6.50 11.40 -8.39
N ALA A 106 -6.32 10.10 -8.18
CA ALA A 106 -6.80 9.10 -9.13
C ALA A 106 -8.34 9.10 -9.24
N ASP A 107 -9.04 9.28 -8.12
CA ASP A 107 -10.51 9.37 -8.09
C ASP A 107 -11.01 10.64 -8.77
N ALA A 108 -10.36 11.79 -8.54
CA ALA A 108 -10.69 13.07 -9.19
C ALA A 108 -10.49 13.02 -10.71
N ASP A 109 -9.40 12.39 -11.16
CA ASP A 109 -9.08 12.20 -12.57
C ASP A 109 -9.87 11.03 -13.22
N GLN A 110 -10.66 10.29 -12.43
CA GLN A 110 -11.39 9.07 -12.86
C GLN A 110 -10.52 8.04 -13.60
N ARG A 111 -9.27 7.87 -13.16
CA ARG A 111 -8.30 6.99 -13.82
C ARG A 111 -7.68 5.98 -12.84
N PRO A 112 -7.15 4.86 -13.34
CA PRO A 112 -6.33 4.00 -12.50
C PRO A 112 -5.05 4.74 -12.03
N VAL A 113 -4.60 4.36 -10.84
CA VAL A 113 -3.35 4.86 -10.27
C VAL A 113 -2.18 4.37 -11.12
N MET A 114 -1.22 5.26 -11.36
CA MET A 114 0.06 4.97 -11.97
C MET A 114 1.17 5.09 -10.93
N TRP A 115 2.31 4.42 -11.13
CA TRP A 115 3.42 4.56 -10.17
C TRP A 115 3.97 5.99 -10.07
N PHE A 116 3.86 6.77 -11.14
CA PHE A 116 4.23 8.19 -11.11
C PHE A 116 3.46 8.97 -10.04
N ASP A 117 2.21 8.59 -9.72
CA ASP A 117 1.44 9.23 -8.65
C ASP A 117 2.13 9.11 -7.30
N VAL A 118 2.76 7.97 -7.02
CA VAL A 118 3.55 7.76 -5.80
C VAL A 118 4.69 8.76 -5.72
N SER A 119 5.35 9.03 -6.85
CA SER A 119 6.48 9.96 -6.91
C SER A 119 6.02 11.40 -6.70
N VAL A 120 4.86 11.80 -7.22
CA VAL A 120 4.27 13.13 -7.01
C VAL A 120 3.90 13.32 -5.53
N SER A 121 3.17 12.38 -4.93
CA SER A 121 2.77 12.48 -3.52
C SER A 121 3.98 12.41 -2.59
N ARG A 122 4.98 11.57 -2.89
CA ARG A 122 6.22 11.49 -2.10
C ARG A 122 6.95 12.83 -2.10
N LYS A 123 7.13 13.47 -3.25
CA LYS A 123 7.76 14.80 -3.34
C LYS A 123 7.00 15.84 -2.49
N LYS A 124 5.67 15.82 -2.55
CA LYS A 124 4.78 16.74 -1.83
C LYS A 124 4.92 16.63 -0.30
N PHE A 125 5.06 15.43 0.25
CA PHE A 125 5.06 15.22 1.72
C PHE A 125 6.43 14.95 2.33
N LEU A 126 7.43 14.52 1.54
CA LEU A 126 8.75 14.15 2.05
C LEU A 126 9.88 15.12 1.65
N ASN A 127 9.65 16.12 0.79
CA ASN A 127 10.67 17.12 0.40
C ASN A 127 11.99 16.49 -0.12
N VAL A 128 11.90 15.36 -0.84
CA VAL A 128 13.02 14.69 -1.54
C VAL A 128 12.70 14.51 -3.01
#